data_AF-A0A0C2MXD6-F1
#
_entry.id   AF-A0A0C2MXD6-F1
#
_cell.length_a   1.000
_cell.length_b   1.000
_cell.length_c   1.000
_cell.angle_alpha   90.00
_cell.angle_beta   90.00
_cell.angle_gamma   90.00
#
_symmetry.space_group_name_H-M   'P 1'
#
loop_
_entity.id
_entity.type
_entity.pdbx_description
1 polymer ?
#
loop_
_entity_poly.entity_id
_entity_poly.type
_entity_poly.pdbx_seq_one_letter_code
_entity_poly.pdbx_strand_id
1 'polypeptide(L)'
;MVMHYLVFTLFLALKLQLSFSAKCVYDFGDLGGLRRNKVLSDLRIATSILGEWTHCSQPPKSGDSACTGINTGLVKPHRIWYSAQNDTNNTFGDELFKSECETHRKPGESGDNFMGRVLADCTKMNGYVANVWCRVRRPSQRNIVQRILLSSNPVLNVIKDGCNAKYPYLTPFGLQIITHGDKQHFIDLEANSLRVDSPGPSPGATDTCQSPLP
;
A
#
# COMPACT_ATOMS: atom_id res chain seq x y z
N MET A 1 31.97 10.33 -31.59
CA MET A 1 30.53 10.57 -31.33
C MET A 1 29.78 9.40 -30.68
N VAL A 2 30.25 8.14 -30.77
CA VAL A 2 29.54 6.98 -30.18
C VAL A 2 29.61 6.94 -28.64
N MET A 3 30.67 7.48 -28.03
CA MET A 3 30.92 7.40 -26.58
C MET A 3 30.00 8.31 -25.73
N HIS A 4 29.50 9.42 -26.28
CA HIS A 4 28.61 10.34 -25.54
C HIS A 4 27.17 9.80 -25.45
N TYR A 5 26.70 9.09 -26.48
CA TYR A 5 25.38 8.45 -26.50
C TYR A 5 25.27 7.36 -25.43
N LEU A 6 26.30 6.53 -25.30
CA LEU A 6 26.34 5.43 -24.33
C LEU A 6 26.26 5.92 -22.88
N VAL A 7 26.99 6.99 -22.55
CA VAL A 7 26.95 7.64 -21.23
C VAL A 7 25.56 8.23 -20.97
N PHE A 8 24.96 8.92 -21.94
CA PHE A 8 23.62 9.50 -21.77
C PHE A 8 22.54 8.43 -21.59
N THR A 9 22.59 7.32 -22.33
CA THR A 9 21.66 6.19 -22.16
C THR A 9 21.82 5.48 -20.82
N LEU A 10 23.05 5.34 -20.32
CA LEU A 10 23.32 4.76 -18.99
C LEU A 10 22.82 5.66 -17.86
N PHE A 11 23.05 6.98 -17.95
CA PHE A 11 22.53 7.93 -16.97
C PHE A 11 21.00 8.01 -16.99
N LEU A 12 20.38 7.91 -18.17
CA LEU A 12 18.92 7.88 -18.29
C LEU A 12 18.33 6.58 -17.73
N ALA A 13 18.94 5.43 -18.01
CA ALA A 13 18.54 4.14 -17.45
C ALA A 13 18.70 4.10 -15.92
N LEU A 14 19.80 4.64 -15.39
CA LEU A 14 20.04 4.75 -13.95
C LEU A 14 19.01 5.69 -13.28
N LYS A 15 18.71 6.84 -13.89
CA LYS A 15 17.65 7.74 -13.39
C LYS A 15 16.27 7.10 -13.46
N LEU A 16 15.97 6.32 -14.50
CA LEU A 16 14.71 5.59 -14.63
C LEU A 16 14.56 4.50 -13.56
N GLN A 17 15.64 3.78 -13.23
CA GLN A 17 15.65 2.79 -12.15
C GLN A 17 15.49 3.43 -10.75
N LEU A 18 16.00 4.65 -10.55
CA LEU A 18 15.87 5.38 -9.28
C LEU A 18 14.53 6.10 -9.09
N SER A 19 13.68 6.21 -10.13
CA SER A 19 12.52 7.12 -10.12
C SER A 19 11.17 6.50 -9.77
N PHE A 20 11.06 5.19 -9.56
CA PHE A 20 9.76 4.57 -9.25
C PHE A 20 9.85 3.61 -8.06
N SER A 21 10.01 4.18 -6.87
CA SER A 21 9.88 3.45 -5.62
C SER A 21 8.39 3.25 -5.29
N ALA A 22 7.76 2.22 -5.84
CA ALA A 22 6.37 1.85 -5.51
C ALA A 22 6.18 1.75 -3.99
N LYS A 23 5.07 2.30 -3.48
CA LYS A 23 4.65 2.30 -2.08
C LYS A 23 3.22 1.81 -1.97
N CYS A 24 3.02 0.52 -1.74
CA CYS A 24 1.69 -0.08 -1.71
C CYS A 24 1.14 -0.21 -0.29
N VAL A 25 -0.13 0.12 -0.13
CA VAL A 25 -0.82 0.08 1.15
C VAL A 25 -1.83 -1.05 1.13
N TYR A 26 -1.84 -1.84 2.19
CA TYR A 26 -2.72 -2.99 2.34
C TYR A 26 -3.50 -2.90 3.64
N ASP A 27 -4.81 -3.09 3.56
CA ASP A 27 -5.67 -3.28 4.73
C ASP A 27 -5.87 -4.78 4.98
N PHE A 28 -5.94 -5.14 6.26
CA PHE A 28 -6.23 -6.49 6.71
C PHE A 28 -7.67 -6.62 7.21
N GLY A 29 -8.34 -7.70 6.82
CA GLY A 29 -9.64 -8.08 7.39
C GLY A 29 -9.51 -8.44 8.86
N ASP A 30 -10.26 -7.74 9.72
CA ASP A 30 -10.20 -7.88 11.17
C ASP A 30 -11.60 -7.94 11.82
N LEU A 31 -11.97 -9.12 12.34
CA LEU A 31 -13.26 -9.35 13.01
C LEU A 31 -13.49 -8.41 14.22
N GLY A 32 -12.41 -8.05 14.92
CA GLY A 32 -12.45 -7.12 16.05
C GLY A 32 -12.06 -5.69 15.67
N GLY A 33 -11.91 -5.42 14.38
CA GLY A 33 -11.61 -4.11 13.83
C GLY A 33 -12.87 -3.26 13.67
N LEU A 34 -12.69 -2.05 13.14
CA LEU A 34 -13.76 -1.12 12.82
C LEU A 34 -13.72 -0.77 11.34
N ARG A 35 -14.80 -0.16 10.85
CA ARG A 35 -14.88 0.43 9.50
C ARG A 35 -14.44 -0.60 8.44
N ARG A 36 -13.62 -0.19 7.49
CA ARG A 36 -13.17 -1.00 6.35
C ARG A 36 -12.56 -2.34 6.77
N ASN A 37 -11.76 -2.39 7.82
CA ASN A 37 -11.15 -3.66 8.28
C ASN A 37 -12.22 -4.68 8.72
N LYS A 38 -13.31 -4.20 9.34
CA LYS A 38 -14.45 -5.06 9.70
C LYS A 38 -15.19 -5.55 8.47
N VAL A 39 -15.47 -4.65 7.52
CA VAL A 39 -16.12 -4.99 6.23
C VAL A 39 -15.34 -6.06 5.47
N LEU A 40 -14.02 -5.89 5.33
CA LEU A 40 -13.15 -6.88 4.70
C LEU A 40 -13.25 -8.24 5.41
N SER A 41 -13.27 -8.24 6.74
CA SER A 41 -13.43 -9.46 7.52
C SER A 41 -14.77 -10.16 7.29
N ASP A 42 -15.87 -9.40 7.22
CA ASP A 42 -17.22 -9.94 7.02
C ASP A 42 -17.37 -10.57 5.63
N LEU A 43 -16.63 -10.05 4.66
CA LEU A 43 -16.52 -10.59 3.31
C LEU A 43 -15.47 -11.71 3.18
N ARG A 44 -14.82 -12.10 4.28
CA ARG A 44 -13.72 -13.08 4.30
C ARG A 44 -12.54 -12.71 3.40
N ILE A 45 -12.30 -11.41 3.23
CA ILE A 45 -11.14 -10.87 2.53
C ILE A 45 -10.04 -10.63 3.57
N ALA A 46 -9.02 -11.50 3.57
CA ALA A 46 -7.93 -11.42 4.54
C ALA A 46 -7.06 -10.18 4.33
N THR A 47 -6.80 -9.81 3.09
CA THR A 47 -5.97 -8.66 2.70
C THR A 47 -6.50 -8.06 1.41
N SER A 48 -6.48 -6.74 1.31
CA SER A 48 -6.87 -6.01 0.10
C SER A 48 -6.01 -4.76 -0.05
N ILE A 49 -5.80 -4.31 -1.28
CA ILE A 49 -5.18 -3.02 -1.56
C ILE A 49 -6.05 -1.92 -0.91
N LEU A 50 -5.39 -0.97 -0.26
CA LEU A 50 -5.97 0.33 0.03
C LEU A 50 -5.63 1.28 -1.12
N GLY A 51 -4.35 1.44 -1.44
CA GLY A 51 -3.87 2.23 -2.58
C GLY A 51 -2.37 2.14 -2.83
N GLU A 52 -1.89 2.93 -3.79
CA GLU A 52 -0.48 3.10 -4.14
C GLU A 52 -0.09 4.56 -3.87
N TRP A 53 0.87 4.79 -2.97
CA TRP A 53 1.17 6.06 -2.33
C TRP A 53 2.55 6.62 -2.73
N THR A 54 3.05 6.32 -3.93
CA THR A 54 4.35 6.85 -4.37
C THR A 54 4.33 8.38 -4.52
N HIS A 55 3.20 8.96 -4.94
CA HIS A 55 3.12 10.35 -5.40
C HIS A 55 2.50 11.34 -4.41
N CYS A 56 2.43 10.99 -3.12
CA CYS A 56 1.79 11.85 -2.11
C CYS A 56 2.42 13.24 -1.92
N SER A 57 3.68 13.44 -2.34
CA SER A 57 4.36 14.74 -2.20
C SER A 57 3.88 15.79 -3.20
N GLN A 58 3.13 15.38 -4.23
CA GLN A 58 2.60 16.25 -5.28
C GLN A 58 1.11 15.98 -5.46
N PRO A 59 0.27 16.45 -4.52
CA PRO A 59 -1.15 16.20 -4.59
C PRO A 59 -1.73 16.79 -5.88
N PRO A 60 -2.69 16.11 -6.51
CA PRO A 60 -3.49 16.63 -7.60
C PRO A 60 -4.02 18.04 -7.39
N LYS A 61 -4.15 18.81 -8.47
CA LYS A 61 -4.80 20.13 -8.41
C LYS A 61 -6.28 19.97 -8.07
N SER A 62 -6.79 20.84 -7.20
CA SER A 62 -8.22 20.90 -6.87
C SER A 62 -9.07 21.15 -8.11
N GLY A 63 -10.20 20.42 -8.24
CA GLY A 63 -11.14 20.53 -9.37
C GLY A 63 -10.77 19.72 -10.62
N ASP A 64 -9.72 18.89 -10.57
CA ASP A 64 -9.36 18.00 -11.68
C ASP A 64 -10.38 16.85 -11.83
N SER A 65 -10.94 16.68 -13.02
CA SER A 65 -11.94 15.65 -13.33
C SER A 65 -11.32 14.28 -13.65
N ALA A 66 -10.00 14.12 -13.60
CA ALA A 66 -9.29 12.89 -13.94
C ALA A 66 -9.76 11.64 -13.19
N CYS A 67 -10.34 11.80 -11.99
CA CYS A 67 -10.83 10.72 -11.14
C CYS A 67 -12.37 10.59 -11.13
N THR A 68 -13.10 11.35 -11.94
CA THR A 68 -14.58 11.32 -11.96
C THR A 68 -15.14 10.09 -12.66
N GLY A 69 -14.43 9.57 -13.67
CA GLY A 69 -14.75 8.34 -14.39
C GLY A 69 -13.62 7.33 -14.19
N ILE A 70 -13.83 6.38 -13.29
CA ILE A 70 -12.86 5.31 -13.00
C ILE A 70 -13.44 3.98 -13.47
N ASN A 71 -12.71 3.26 -14.32
CA ASN A 71 -13.16 1.95 -14.80
C ASN A 71 -12.93 0.84 -13.76
N THR A 72 -13.91 0.66 -12.86
CA THR A 72 -13.87 -0.38 -11.82
C THR A 72 -13.80 -1.81 -12.38
N GLY A 73 -14.17 -2.02 -13.65
CA GLY A 73 -14.08 -3.30 -14.35
C GLY A 73 -12.65 -3.82 -14.53
N LEU A 74 -11.63 -2.98 -14.30
CA LEU A 74 -10.22 -3.36 -14.32
C LEU A 74 -9.83 -4.22 -13.10
N VAL A 75 -10.52 -4.08 -11.97
CA VAL A 75 -10.18 -4.83 -10.75
C VAL A 75 -10.81 -6.22 -10.80
N LYS A 76 -10.01 -7.24 -11.09
CA LYS A 76 -10.49 -8.63 -11.13
C LYS A 76 -9.49 -9.59 -10.47
N PRO A 77 -9.92 -10.41 -9.50
CA PRO A 77 -11.19 -10.35 -8.76
C PRO A 77 -11.30 -9.11 -7.85
N HIS A 78 -12.53 -8.67 -7.56
CA HIS A 78 -12.79 -7.47 -6.72
C HIS A 78 -12.15 -7.54 -5.32
N ARG A 79 -11.82 -8.73 -4.80
CA ARG A 79 -11.14 -8.89 -3.51
C ARG A 79 -9.72 -8.30 -3.49
N ILE A 80 -9.06 -8.19 -4.65
CA ILE A 80 -7.69 -7.65 -4.75
C ILE A 80 -7.66 -6.19 -4.29
N TRP A 81 -8.58 -5.38 -4.82
CA TRP A 81 -8.74 -3.99 -4.41
C TRP A 81 -10.22 -3.72 -4.18
N TYR A 82 -10.66 -4.02 -2.97
CA TYR A 82 -12.08 -3.95 -2.63
C TYR A 82 -12.48 -2.51 -2.36
N SER A 83 -13.60 -2.07 -2.89
CA SER A 83 -14.19 -0.75 -2.60
C SER A 83 -15.67 -0.91 -2.27
N ALA A 84 -16.13 -0.10 -1.32
CA ALA A 84 -17.52 -0.06 -0.87
C ALA A 84 -17.99 1.40 -0.81
N GLN A 85 -19.32 1.58 -0.84
CA GLN A 85 -19.97 2.90 -0.80
C GLN A 85 -19.56 3.75 0.40
N ASN A 86 -19.33 3.07 1.52
CA ASN A 86 -18.68 3.65 2.67
C ASN A 86 -17.90 2.54 3.40
N ASP A 87 -17.19 2.92 4.45
CA ASP A 87 -16.38 1.99 5.20
C ASP A 87 -17.13 1.19 6.26
N THR A 88 -18.45 1.36 6.38
CA THR A 88 -19.28 0.62 7.36
C THR A 88 -20.22 -0.41 6.72
N ASN A 89 -20.43 -0.35 5.41
CA ASN A 89 -21.27 -1.29 4.67
C ASN A 89 -20.46 -2.07 3.63
N ASN A 90 -20.98 -3.22 3.21
CA ASN A 90 -20.37 -4.07 2.20
C ASN A 90 -20.99 -3.87 0.81
N THR A 91 -21.76 -2.80 0.61
CA THR A 91 -22.31 -2.47 -0.71
C THR A 91 -21.16 -1.98 -1.57
N PHE A 92 -20.91 -2.65 -2.70
CA PHE A 92 -19.86 -2.25 -3.64
C PHE A 92 -20.08 -0.81 -4.13
N GLY A 93 -18.99 -0.06 -4.22
CA GLY A 93 -18.97 1.33 -4.69
C GLY A 93 -17.57 1.71 -5.17
N ASP A 94 -17.42 2.85 -5.86
CA ASP A 94 -16.15 3.31 -6.44
C ASP A 94 -15.45 4.41 -5.63
N GLU A 95 -15.98 4.74 -4.46
CA GLU A 95 -15.60 5.87 -3.62
C GLU A 95 -14.16 5.77 -3.15
N LEU A 96 -13.70 4.58 -2.75
CA LEU A 96 -12.29 4.39 -2.38
C LEU A 96 -11.38 4.64 -3.58
N PHE A 97 -11.72 4.08 -4.75
CA PHE A 97 -10.88 4.25 -5.94
C PHE A 97 -10.76 5.73 -6.33
N LYS A 98 -11.87 6.47 -6.23
CA LYS A 98 -11.89 7.92 -6.48
C LYS A 98 -11.02 8.67 -5.49
N SER A 99 -11.21 8.44 -4.19
CA SER A 99 -10.44 9.10 -3.15
C SER A 99 -8.93 8.82 -3.26
N GLU A 100 -8.55 7.58 -3.54
CA GLU A 100 -7.15 7.20 -3.73
C GLU A 100 -6.57 7.82 -5.01
N CYS A 101 -7.34 7.86 -6.11
CA CYS A 101 -6.94 8.54 -7.34
C CYS A 101 -6.73 10.04 -7.12
N GLU A 102 -7.67 10.70 -6.44
CA GLU A 102 -7.64 12.14 -6.17
C GLU A 102 -6.48 12.55 -5.26
N THR A 103 -5.96 11.63 -4.47
CA THR A 103 -4.92 11.91 -3.48
C THR A 103 -3.52 11.44 -3.95
N HIS A 104 -3.45 10.33 -4.67
CA HIS A 104 -2.19 9.60 -4.87
C HIS A 104 -1.79 9.33 -6.33
N ARG A 105 -2.57 9.79 -7.31
CA ARG A 105 -2.17 9.69 -8.71
C ARG A 105 -0.94 10.54 -9.03
N LYS A 106 -0.21 10.14 -10.06
CA LYS A 106 0.88 10.94 -10.64
C LYS A 106 0.32 12.26 -11.22
N PRO A 107 1.09 13.35 -11.22
CA PRO A 107 0.69 14.56 -11.94
C PRO A 107 0.34 14.26 -13.40
N GLY A 108 -0.86 14.64 -13.84
CA GLY A 108 -1.35 14.42 -15.20
C GLY A 108 -1.82 13.00 -15.53
N GLU A 109 -1.82 12.08 -14.55
CA GLU A 109 -2.33 10.72 -14.74
C GLU A 109 -3.86 10.70 -14.74
N SER A 110 -4.45 9.94 -15.67
CA SER A 110 -5.90 9.66 -15.72
C SER A 110 -6.30 8.59 -14.71
N GLY A 111 -7.58 8.53 -14.33
CA GLY A 111 -8.09 7.52 -13.40
C GLY A 111 -7.80 6.08 -13.83
N ASP A 112 -8.00 5.74 -15.10
CA ASP A 112 -7.72 4.38 -15.60
C ASP A 112 -6.23 4.03 -15.58
N ASN A 113 -5.34 4.99 -15.89
CA ASN A 113 -3.90 4.78 -15.80
C ASN A 113 -3.45 4.62 -14.35
N PHE A 114 -4.02 5.41 -13.44
CA PHE A 114 -3.82 5.26 -12.00
C PHE A 114 -4.22 3.86 -11.55
N MET A 115 -5.43 3.39 -11.91
CA MET A 115 -5.87 2.04 -11.55
C MET A 115 -4.95 0.95 -12.09
N GLY A 116 -4.60 1.04 -13.38
CA GLY A 116 -3.71 0.07 -14.03
C GLY A 116 -2.36 -0.01 -13.33
N ARG A 117 -1.82 1.13 -12.90
CA ARG A 117 -0.57 1.21 -12.13
C ARG A 117 -0.71 0.62 -10.73
N VAL A 118 -1.75 0.97 -9.98
CA VAL A 118 -2.00 0.40 -8.64
C VAL A 118 -2.10 -1.13 -8.73
N LEU A 119 -2.82 -1.65 -9.72
CA LEU A 119 -2.95 -3.09 -9.93
C LEU A 119 -1.61 -3.73 -10.33
N ALA A 120 -0.84 -3.09 -11.20
CA ALA A 120 0.48 -3.60 -11.62
C ALA A 120 1.49 -3.63 -10.46
N ASP A 121 1.53 -2.57 -9.64
CA ASP A 121 2.53 -2.40 -8.58
C ASP A 121 2.15 -3.14 -7.29
N CYS A 122 0.84 -3.19 -6.96
CA CYS A 122 0.38 -3.60 -5.63
C CYS A 122 -0.34 -4.94 -5.58
N THR A 123 -0.69 -5.56 -6.70
CA THR A 123 -1.30 -6.92 -6.66
C THR A 123 -0.31 -7.96 -6.12
N LYS A 124 0.97 -7.80 -6.48
CA LYS A 124 2.09 -8.58 -5.95
C LYS A 124 3.24 -7.66 -5.64
N MET A 125 3.67 -7.65 -4.38
CA MET A 125 4.78 -6.80 -3.95
C MET A 125 5.70 -7.57 -3.03
N ASN A 126 7.01 -7.43 -3.26
CA ASN A 126 8.03 -7.73 -2.27
C ASN A 126 8.63 -6.40 -1.80
N GLY A 127 8.38 -5.99 -0.56
CA GLY A 127 8.74 -4.65 -0.10
C GLY A 127 9.06 -4.58 1.39
N TYR A 128 9.76 -3.53 1.78
CA TYR A 128 10.12 -3.23 3.16
C TYR A 128 8.96 -2.51 3.86
N VAL A 129 8.73 -2.84 5.12
CA VAL A 129 7.68 -2.16 5.90
C VAL A 129 8.07 -0.71 6.13
N ALA A 130 7.29 0.22 5.60
CA ALA A 130 7.46 1.65 5.81
C ALA A 130 6.62 2.14 7.00
N ASN A 131 5.34 1.75 7.04
CA ASN A 131 4.41 2.10 8.10
C ASN A 131 3.57 0.89 8.52
N VAL A 132 3.19 0.86 9.79
CA VAL A 132 2.26 -0.11 10.37
C VAL A 132 1.22 0.64 11.19
N TRP A 133 -0.06 0.37 10.93
CA TRP A 133 -1.15 0.85 11.78
C TRP A 133 -1.75 -0.31 12.55
N CYS A 134 -1.86 -0.14 13.87
CA CYS A 134 -2.34 -1.17 14.77
C CYS A 134 -3.53 -0.70 15.62
N ARG A 135 -4.29 -1.69 16.09
CA ARG A 135 -5.03 -1.58 17.34
C ARG A 135 -4.38 -2.47 18.40
N VAL A 136 -4.41 -2.03 19.66
CA VAL A 136 -3.85 -2.79 20.78
C VAL A 136 -4.91 -3.72 21.37
N ARG A 137 -4.65 -5.03 21.36
CA ARG A 137 -5.49 -6.02 22.06
C ARG A 137 -4.87 -6.31 23.43
N ARG A 138 -5.27 -5.51 24.44
CA ARG A 138 -4.71 -5.54 25.80
C ARG A 138 -4.74 -6.92 26.48
N PRO A 139 -5.83 -7.69 26.45
CA PRO A 139 -5.88 -8.99 27.15
C PRO A 139 -4.82 -9.99 26.66
N SER A 140 -4.44 -9.91 25.38
CA SER A 140 -3.46 -10.79 24.78
C SER A 140 -2.08 -10.15 24.60
N GLN A 141 -1.91 -8.89 25.04
CA GLN A 141 -0.67 -8.11 24.89
C GLN A 141 -0.10 -8.15 23.46
N ARG A 142 -0.95 -7.91 22.46
CA ARG A 142 -0.60 -7.96 21.03
C ARG A 142 -1.01 -6.69 20.31
N ASN A 143 -0.19 -6.25 19.36
CA ASN A 143 -0.61 -5.31 18.33
C ASN A 143 -1.28 -6.09 17.21
N ILE A 144 -2.55 -5.79 16.94
CA ILE A 144 -3.26 -6.31 15.77
C ILE A 144 -3.08 -5.28 14.65
N VAL A 145 -2.27 -5.63 13.66
CA VAL A 145 -1.97 -4.80 12.50
C VAL A 145 -3.19 -4.77 11.60
N GLN A 146 -3.75 -3.58 11.40
CA GLN A 146 -4.92 -3.38 10.56
C GLN A 146 -4.54 -2.92 9.16
N ARG A 147 -3.37 -2.27 9.03
CA ARG A 147 -2.85 -1.77 7.76
C ARG A 147 -1.33 -1.78 7.76
N ILE A 148 -0.74 -2.00 6.60
CA ILE A 148 0.70 -1.80 6.36
C ILE A 148 0.94 -1.02 5.08
N LEU A 149 2.02 -0.25 5.08
CA LEU A 149 2.61 0.37 3.90
C LEU A 149 3.91 -0.38 3.60
N LEU A 150 4.01 -0.97 2.42
CA LEU A 150 5.24 -1.56 1.91
C LEU A 150 5.89 -0.60 0.92
N SER A 151 7.21 -0.51 0.96
CA SER A 151 8.05 0.27 0.05
C SER A 151 8.97 -0.67 -0.70
N SER A 152 9.11 -0.49 -2.02
CA SER A 152 10.08 -1.26 -2.82
C SER A 152 11.53 -0.97 -2.39
N ASN A 153 11.79 0.23 -1.88
CA ASN A 153 13.07 0.60 -1.29
C ASN A 153 13.11 0.35 0.21
N PRO A 154 14.29 0.01 0.76
CA PRO A 154 14.49 -0.08 2.20
C PRO A 154 14.08 1.19 2.94
N VAL A 155 13.61 1.02 4.18
CA VAL A 155 13.20 2.15 5.04
C VAL A 155 13.98 2.11 6.34
N LEU A 156 14.59 3.23 6.72
CA LEU A 156 15.37 3.32 7.95
C LEU A 156 14.50 3.23 9.20
N ASN A 157 13.38 3.97 9.19
CA ASN A 157 12.51 4.12 10.36
C ASN A 157 11.08 3.73 10.00
N VAL A 158 10.63 2.60 10.55
CA VAL A 158 9.25 2.15 10.37
C VAL A 158 8.32 2.91 11.31
N ILE A 159 7.35 3.64 10.75
CA ILE A 159 6.29 4.33 11.50
C ILE A 159 5.30 3.32 12.08
N LYS A 160 4.87 3.52 13.33
CA LYS A 160 4.06 2.57 14.10
C LYS A 160 2.89 3.30 14.76
N ASP A 161 1.82 3.49 14.02
CA ASP A 161 0.66 4.27 14.44
C ASP A 161 -0.34 3.42 15.23
N GLY A 162 -0.78 3.91 16.39
CA GLY A 162 -1.73 3.19 17.25
C GLY A 162 -1.20 1.91 17.88
N CYS A 163 0.10 1.61 17.72
CA CYS A 163 0.74 0.41 18.25
C CYS A 163 1.37 0.63 19.63
N ASN A 164 1.48 -0.42 20.43
CA ASN A 164 2.30 -0.44 21.65
C ASN A 164 3.71 -0.99 21.33
N ALA A 165 4.76 -0.23 21.62
CA ALA A 165 6.14 -0.61 21.29
C ALA A 165 6.63 -1.90 21.97
N LYS A 166 5.98 -2.35 23.06
CA LYS A 166 6.38 -3.56 23.81
C LYS A 166 5.74 -4.85 23.29
N TYR A 167 4.73 -4.74 22.42
CA TYR A 167 3.95 -5.89 21.97
C TYR A 167 4.36 -6.35 20.55
N PRO A 168 4.26 -7.65 20.25
CA PRO A 168 4.51 -8.14 18.89
C PRO A 168 3.45 -7.62 17.92
N TYR A 169 3.86 -7.39 16.67
CA TYR A 169 3.00 -6.96 15.56
C TYR A 169 2.50 -8.19 14.80
N LEU A 170 1.20 -8.46 14.89
CA LEU A 170 0.57 -9.60 14.24
C LEU A 170 -0.57 -9.11 13.36
N THR A 171 -0.72 -9.68 12.17
CA THR A 171 -1.95 -9.53 11.39
C THR A 171 -3.13 -10.16 12.15
N PRO A 172 -4.38 -9.86 11.77
CA PRO A 172 -5.56 -10.44 12.42
C PRO A 172 -5.61 -11.98 12.31
N PHE A 173 -4.96 -12.55 11.30
CA PHE A 173 -4.81 -13.98 11.07
C PHE A 173 -3.50 -14.57 11.63
N GLY A 174 -2.76 -13.81 12.44
CA GLY A 174 -1.66 -14.32 13.26
C GLY A 174 -0.28 -14.33 12.60
N LEU A 175 -0.12 -13.75 11.41
CA LEU A 175 1.19 -13.62 10.78
C LEU A 175 1.98 -12.47 11.41
N GLN A 176 3.26 -12.69 11.69
CA GLN A 176 4.10 -11.66 12.31
C GLN A 176 4.63 -10.66 11.28
N ILE A 177 4.39 -9.37 11.53
CA ILE A 177 5.00 -8.27 10.77
C ILE A 177 6.31 -7.88 11.45
N ILE A 178 7.42 -7.99 10.73
CA ILE A 178 8.74 -7.62 11.23
C ILE A 178 9.00 -6.17 10.83
N THR A 179 9.17 -5.28 11.81
CA THR A 179 9.34 -3.83 11.58
C THR A 179 10.79 -3.39 11.58
N HIS A 180 11.70 -4.31 11.24
CA HIS A 180 13.12 -4.02 11.01
C HIS A 180 13.30 -3.63 9.54
N GLY A 181 14.01 -2.52 9.29
CA GLY A 181 14.12 -1.90 7.97
C GLY A 181 14.84 -2.70 6.88
N ASP A 182 15.47 -3.82 7.25
CA ASP A 182 16.19 -4.75 6.36
C ASP A 182 15.35 -5.97 5.94
N LYS A 183 14.13 -6.12 6.48
CA LYS A 183 13.24 -7.24 6.16
C LYS A 183 12.22 -6.83 5.13
N GLN A 184 12.03 -7.72 4.17
CA GLN A 184 10.99 -7.59 3.17
C GLN A 184 9.80 -8.48 3.52
N HIS A 185 8.63 -8.05 3.07
CA HIS A 185 7.38 -8.76 3.15
C HIS A 185 6.87 -8.95 1.74
N PHE A 186 6.55 -10.20 1.43
CA PHE A 186 5.94 -10.56 0.17
C PHE A 186 4.44 -10.69 0.33
N ILE A 187 3.68 -9.96 -0.48
CA ILE A 187 2.23 -10.06 -0.62
C ILE A 187 1.93 -10.50 -2.05
N ASP A 188 1.12 -11.54 -2.19
CA ASP A 188 0.48 -11.93 -3.45
C ASP A 188 -1.03 -12.06 -3.19
N LEU A 189 -1.80 -11.09 -3.66
CA LEU A 189 -3.25 -11.04 -3.45
C LEU A 189 -4.01 -12.04 -4.32
N GLU A 190 -3.44 -12.45 -5.46
CA GLU A 190 -4.02 -13.50 -6.30
C GLU A 190 -3.96 -14.84 -5.57
N ALA A 191 -2.77 -15.19 -5.07
CA ALA A 191 -2.54 -16.39 -4.28
C ALA A 191 -3.08 -16.30 -2.84
N ASN A 192 -3.54 -15.12 -2.41
CA ASN A 192 -3.95 -14.83 -1.03
C ASN A 192 -2.86 -15.20 -0.02
N SER A 193 -1.62 -14.85 -0.33
CA SER A 193 -0.44 -15.20 0.47
C SER A 193 0.27 -13.95 0.96
N LEU A 194 0.68 -14.00 2.22
CA LEU A 194 1.56 -13.03 2.87
C LEU A 194 2.65 -13.82 3.56
N ARG A 195 3.91 -13.42 3.39
CA ARG A 195 5.06 -14.05 4.05
C ARG A 195 6.17 -13.02 4.30
N VAL A 196 7.08 -13.36 5.20
CA VAL A 196 8.29 -12.59 5.45
C VAL A 196 9.42 -13.19 4.63
N ASP A 197 10.08 -12.37 3.82
CA ASP A 197 11.22 -12.76 3.01
C ASP A 197 12.52 -12.29 3.69
N SER A 198 13.54 -13.17 3.72
CA SER A 198 14.82 -12.95 4.40
C SER A 198 15.91 -12.40 3.45
N PRO A 199 16.95 -11.74 4.01
CA PRO A 199 17.11 -10.29 4.02
C PRO A 199 17.43 -9.67 2.64
N GLY A 200 16.88 -8.47 2.41
CA GLY A 200 17.26 -7.60 1.30
C GLY A 200 18.44 -6.67 1.64
N PRO A 201 18.97 -5.90 0.68
CA PRO A 201 20.07 -4.95 0.89
C PRO A 201 19.76 -3.88 1.96
N SER A 202 20.82 -3.40 2.62
CA SER A 202 20.75 -2.42 3.72
C SER A 202 20.15 -1.07 3.32
N PRO A 203 19.57 -0.29 4.27
CA PRO A 203 18.66 0.77 3.89
C PRO A 203 19.27 2.08 3.38
N GLY A 204 18.55 2.76 2.49
CA GLY A 204 18.85 4.11 2.00
C GLY A 204 17.60 5.01 2.01
N ALA A 205 17.73 6.19 2.65
CA ALA A 205 16.80 7.33 2.74
C ALA A 205 15.37 7.09 3.30
N THR A 206 14.76 8.16 3.84
CA THR A 206 13.46 8.16 4.53
C THR A 206 12.51 9.12 3.82
N ASP A 207 11.35 8.65 3.34
CA ASP A 207 10.28 9.50 2.78
C ASP A 207 8.92 9.10 3.40
N THR A 208 8.34 9.99 4.21
CA THR A 208 7.08 9.76 4.94
C THR A 208 5.87 10.19 4.12
N CYS A 209 5.00 9.24 3.78
CA CYS A 209 3.62 9.51 3.35
C CYS A 209 2.70 9.33 4.57
N GLN A 210 2.02 10.40 4.97
CA GLN A 210 0.98 10.33 6.02
C GLN A 210 -0.38 10.13 5.35
N SER A 211 -1.21 9.24 5.91
CA SER A 211 -2.61 9.10 5.50
C SER A 211 -3.32 10.43 5.73
N PRO A 212 -4.19 10.91 4.82
CA PRO A 212 -5.29 11.76 5.24
C PRO A 212 -6.08 10.93 6.27
N LEU A 213 -6.18 11.43 7.49
CA LEU A 213 -7.11 10.86 8.46
C LEU A 213 -8.53 11.09 7.94
N PRO A 214 -9.41 10.07 7.97
CA PRO A 214 -10.85 10.33 7.90
C PRO A 214 -11.36 11.02 9.16
#